data_AF-A0A5N5D6B3-F1
#
_entry.id   AF-A0A5N5D6B3-F1
#
_cell.length_a   1.000
_cell.length_b   1.000
_cell.length_c   1.000
_cell.angle_alpha   90.00
_cell.angle_beta   90.00
_cell.angle_gamma   90.00
#
_symmetry.space_group_name_H-M   'P 1'
#
loop_
_entity.id
_entity.type
_entity.pdbx_description
1 polymer ?
#
loop_
_entity_poly.entity_id
_entity_poly.type
_entity_poly.pdbx_seq_one_letter_code
_entity_poly.pdbx_strand_id
1 'polypeptide(L)'
;MPLSLSVFDNLIHAYTYQEHTTVLDPRSATDVIRKLLLSSWQGMIKAKEIDFYNLWKKISFSEAHYASGSSWYSAWDSRWKREDFPALTHNMMTVMNRMEEIDKIFHTLYPAAAADAPYTPPPEGTNLHAKRNNTHDRELQSWNALRSRAHALHARFAATLATYEQRAAIEQSVLANERSVLYNKQSMLANEQSVLAYEQARSVGRLSALATVLVPFSVVAGIFSMSGRFAAGEDLFWVFWILAVSISGGLVGWLFFERVVRALGSEIDRWGLLWGRRKGGKGKTKGQGAVLPVHEKDT
;
A
#
# COMPACT_ATOMS: atom_id res chain seq x y z
N MET A 1 34.21 13.47 17.25
CA MET A 1 32.96 13.45 18.04
C MET A 1 33.26 14.12 19.38
N PRO A 2 32.68 15.28 19.70
CA PRO A 2 32.76 15.78 21.07
C PRO A 2 31.97 14.81 21.95
N LEU A 3 32.58 14.34 23.03
CA LEU A 3 31.88 13.56 24.06
C LEU A 3 30.65 14.38 24.47
N SER A 4 29.47 13.78 24.32
CA SER A 4 28.23 14.32 24.87
C SER A 4 28.38 14.28 26.39
N LEU A 5 29.03 15.31 26.96
CA LEU A 5 29.00 15.56 28.39
C LEU A 5 27.54 15.49 28.81
N SER A 6 27.28 14.70 29.86
CA SER A 6 25.96 14.57 30.42
C SER A 6 25.42 15.97 30.67
N VAL A 7 24.12 16.18 30.49
CA VAL A 7 23.48 17.44 30.90
C VAL A 7 23.93 17.80 32.32
N PHE A 8 24.07 16.79 33.19
CA PHE A 8 24.60 16.92 34.54
C PHE A 8 26.02 17.52 34.62
N ASP A 9 26.95 17.13 33.75
CA ASP A 9 28.33 17.63 33.79
C ASP A 9 28.39 19.09 33.32
N ASN A 10 27.59 19.43 32.32
CA ASN A 10 27.44 20.82 31.87
C ASN A 10 26.77 21.69 32.95
N LEU A 11 25.84 21.11 33.73
CA LEU A 11 25.22 21.78 34.88
C LEU A 11 26.23 22.05 36.00
N ILE A 12 27.07 21.06 36.34
CA ILE A 12 28.15 21.23 37.33
C ILE A 12 29.12 22.30 36.87
N HIS A 13 29.53 22.25 35.60
CA HIS A 13 30.45 23.24 35.04
C HIS A 13 29.83 24.64 34.96
N ALA A 14 28.54 24.78 34.66
CA ALA A 14 27.90 26.10 34.68
C ALA A 14 27.77 26.65 36.11
N TYR A 15 27.50 25.77 37.09
CA TYR A 15 27.36 26.14 38.50
C TYR A 15 28.67 26.67 39.08
N THR A 16 29.83 26.09 38.73
CA THR A 16 31.13 26.52 39.27
C THR A 16 31.58 27.91 38.82
N TYR A 17 31.03 28.44 37.72
CA TYR A 17 31.41 29.76 37.19
C TYR A 17 30.51 30.92 37.65
N GLN A 18 29.39 30.65 38.34
CA GLN A 18 28.56 31.70 38.91
C GLN A 18 28.99 32.03 40.35
N GLU A 19 29.22 33.31 40.64
CA GLU A 19 29.39 33.78 42.02
C GLU A 19 28.06 33.69 42.77
N HIS A 20 27.91 32.64 43.56
CA HIS A 20 26.73 32.44 44.42
C HIS A 20 26.89 33.25 45.70
N THR A 21 26.23 34.41 45.78
CA THR A 21 26.34 35.34 46.91
C THR A 21 25.82 34.80 48.24
N THR A 22 25.12 33.65 48.26
CA THR A 22 24.68 33.00 49.51
C THR A 22 24.57 31.48 49.35
N VAL A 23 25.62 30.75 49.75
CA VAL A 23 25.62 29.27 49.85
C VAL A 23 24.72 28.77 51.01
N LEU A 24 24.26 29.68 51.88
CA LEU A 24 23.52 29.34 53.11
C LEU A 24 22.00 29.15 52.94
N ASP A 25 21.38 29.53 51.82
CA ASP A 25 19.95 29.28 51.58
C ASP A 25 19.76 28.10 50.61
N PRO A 26 19.32 26.92 51.08
CA PRO A 26 19.00 25.77 50.24
C PRO A 26 18.06 26.11 49.08
N ARG A 27 17.20 27.13 49.25
CA ARG A 27 16.24 27.54 48.21
C ARG A 27 16.90 28.28 47.05
N SER A 28 17.96 29.06 47.32
CA SER A 28 18.73 29.73 46.29
C SER A 28 19.41 28.72 45.37
N ALA A 29 19.99 27.67 45.93
CA ALA A 29 20.59 26.56 45.18
C ALA A 29 19.55 25.86 44.27
N THR A 30 18.34 25.60 44.77
CA THR A 30 17.28 25.01 43.95
C THR A 30 16.82 25.90 42.80
N ASP A 31 16.87 27.23 42.96
CA ASP A 31 16.51 28.17 41.89
C ASP A 31 17.52 28.16 40.75
N VAL A 32 18.81 28.14 41.10
CA VAL A 32 19.91 28.02 40.12
C VAL A 32 19.79 26.72 39.34
N ILE A 33 19.60 25.58 40.02
CA ILE A 33 19.45 24.27 39.37
C ILE A 33 18.24 24.26 38.43
N ARG A 34 17.08 24.79 38.83
CA ARG A 34 15.88 24.85 37.98
C ARG A 34 16.10 25.69 36.73
N LYS A 35 16.74 26.86 36.84
CA LYS A 35 17.07 27.72 35.69
C LYS A 35 18.05 27.06 34.73
N LEU A 36 19.06 26.38 35.26
CA LEU A 36 20.02 25.67 34.44
C LEU A 36 19.38 24.47 33.72
N LEU A 37 18.53 23.70 34.40
CA LEU A 37 17.74 22.64 33.78
C LEU A 37 16.87 23.19 32.65
N LEU A 38 16.09 24.25 32.91
CA LEU A 38 15.26 24.91 31.92
C LEU A 38 16.06 25.36 30.69
N SER A 39 17.22 25.98 30.90
CA SER A 39 18.13 26.41 29.83
C SER A 39 18.65 25.22 28.99
N SER A 40 19.06 24.14 29.66
CA SER A 40 19.51 22.91 28.99
C SER A 40 18.41 22.32 28.11
N TRP A 41 17.19 22.24 28.64
CA TRP A 41 16.04 21.74 27.88
C TRP A 41 15.68 22.63 26.69
N GLN A 42 15.71 23.95 26.87
CA GLN A 42 15.53 24.89 25.77
C GLN A 42 16.58 24.70 24.67
N GLY A 43 17.84 24.51 25.03
CA GLY A 43 18.92 24.23 24.10
C GLY A 43 18.70 22.94 23.33
N MET A 44 18.30 21.87 24.02
CA MET A 44 18.02 20.57 23.41
C MET A 44 16.83 20.61 22.44
N ILE A 45 15.71 21.24 22.84
CA ILE A 45 14.54 21.39 21.95
C ILE A 45 14.90 22.20 20.71
N LYS A 46 15.67 23.30 20.87
CA LYS A 46 16.17 24.07 19.73
C LYS A 46 17.07 23.25 18.81
N ALA A 47 17.97 22.44 19.36
CA ALA A 47 18.82 21.56 18.55
C ALA A 47 17.97 20.59 17.72
N LYS A 48 16.94 19.98 18.32
CA LYS A 48 16.01 19.09 17.61
C LYS A 48 15.13 19.80 16.59
N GLU A 49 14.73 21.04 16.87
CA GLU A 49 14.05 21.89 15.90
C GLU A 49 14.93 22.19 14.69
N ILE A 50 16.23 22.46 14.89
CA ILE A 50 17.21 22.66 13.81
C ILE A 50 17.43 21.38 13.02
N ASP A 51 17.62 20.23 13.69
CA ASP A 51 17.76 18.93 13.04
C ASP A 51 16.53 18.63 12.17
N PHE A 52 15.33 18.83 12.72
CA PHE A 52 14.07 18.69 11.99
C PHE A 52 14.00 19.65 10.82
N TYR A 53 14.30 20.93 11.01
CA TYR A 53 14.27 21.92 9.93
C TYR A 53 15.25 21.56 8.82
N ASN A 54 16.44 21.05 9.13
CA ASN A 54 17.41 20.61 8.14
C ASN A 54 16.92 19.39 7.36
N LEU A 55 16.29 18.42 8.04
CA LEU A 55 15.65 17.27 7.39
C LEU A 55 14.48 17.73 6.51
N TRP A 56 13.61 18.57 7.06
CA TRP A 56 12.44 19.10 6.36
C TRP A 56 12.83 19.98 5.17
N LYS A 57 13.89 20.79 5.27
CA LYS A 57 14.38 21.62 4.17
C LYS A 57 14.91 20.76 3.02
N LYS A 58 15.62 19.67 3.31
CA LYS A 58 16.04 18.69 2.29
C LYS A 58 14.83 18.11 1.56
N ILE A 59 13.72 17.92 2.29
CA ILE A 59 12.45 17.45 1.76
C ILE A 59 11.76 18.53 0.92
N SER A 60 11.55 19.74 1.44
CA SER A 60 10.68 20.77 0.84
C SER A 60 11.30 21.50 -0.35
N PHE A 61 12.63 21.68 -0.38
CA PHE A 61 13.31 22.25 -1.56
C PHE A 61 13.17 21.38 -2.80
N SER A 62 12.76 20.12 -2.65
CA SER A 62 12.42 19.29 -3.80
C SER A 62 11.13 19.74 -4.47
N GLU A 63 10.09 20.15 -3.73
CA GLU A 63 8.75 20.48 -4.26
C GLU A 63 8.74 21.71 -5.19
N ALA A 64 9.57 22.72 -4.91
CA ALA A 64 9.59 23.97 -5.69
C ALA A 64 10.07 23.78 -7.15
N HIS A 65 10.80 22.71 -7.45
CA HIS A 65 11.30 22.41 -8.80
C HIS A 65 10.28 21.71 -9.72
N TYR A 66 9.08 21.38 -9.23
CA TYR A 66 8.07 20.61 -9.98
C TYR A 66 7.08 21.45 -10.78
N ALA A 67 7.14 22.78 -10.68
CA ALA A 67 6.27 23.66 -11.47
C ALA A 67 6.63 23.69 -12.97
N SER A 68 7.73 23.04 -13.41
CA SER A 68 8.25 23.16 -14.78
C SER A 68 7.93 21.98 -15.73
N GLY A 69 6.95 21.13 -15.42
CA GLY A 69 6.34 20.23 -16.41
C GLY A 69 7.10 18.94 -16.75
N SER A 70 8.13 18.55 -15.99
CA SER A 70 8.70 17.20 -16.08
C SER A 70 7.85 16.20 -15.28
N SER A 71 7.76 14.96 -15.77
CA SER A 71 6.98 13.86 -15.18
C SER A 71 7.15 13.82 -13.66
N TRP A 72 6.08 14.12 -12.93
CA TRP A 72 6.09 14.20 -11.48
C TRP A 72 6.68 12.93 -10.85
N TYR A 73 6.41 11.75 -11.42
CA TYR A 73 6.96 10.47 -10.94
C TYR A 73 8.50 10.38 -10.87
N SER A 74 9.22 10.83 -11.90
CA SER A 74 10.67 10.56 -11.97
C SER A 74 11.49 11.43 -11.03
N ALA A 75 11.02 12.64 -10.73
CA ALA A 75 11.66 13.45 -9.71
C ALA A 75 11.22 13.01 -8.29
N TRP A 76 10.03 12.40 -8.12
CA TRP A 76 9.53 11.91 -6.82
C TRP A 76 10.38 10.80 -6.20
N ASP A 77 10.95 9.92 -7.03
CA ASP A 77 11.75 8.76 -6.60
C ASP A 77 13.17 9.16 -6.11
N SER A 78 13.68 10.32 -6.55
CA SER A 78 15.10 10.64 -6.42
C SER A 78 15.57 11.19 -5.06
N ARG A 79 14.68 11.57 -4.14
CA ARG A 79 15.09 12.43 -2.99
C ARG A 79 14.54 12.09 -1.61
N TRP A 80 13.56 11.20 -1.50
CA TRP A 80 13.20 10.59 -0.21
C TRP A 80 13.84 9.22 -0.15
N LYS A 81 15.02 9.13 0.46
CA LYS A 81 15.59 7.81 0.71
C LYS A 81 14.79 7.19 1.85
N ARG A 82 14.35 5.94 1.70
CA ARG A 82 13.79 5.15 2.82
C ARG A 82 14.71 5.16 4.06
N GLU A 83 16.00 5.41 3.83
CA GLU A 83 17.06 5.56 4.82
C GLU A 83 16.86 6.76 5.77
N ASP A 84 16.20 7.84 5.35
CA ASP A 84 16.02 9.05 6.19
C ASP A 84 14.86 8.89 7.19
N PHE A 85 13.93 7.96 6.94
CA PHE A 85 12.74 7.75 7.77
C PHE A 85 13.03 7.23 9.18
N PRO A 86 13.95 6.24 9.38
CA PRO A 86 14.39 5.85 10.71
C PRO A 86 14.96 7.01 11.53
N ALA A 87 15.71 7.93 10.89
CA ALA A 87 16.26 9.10 11.59
C ALA A 87 15.17 10.07 12.02
N LEU A 88 14.15 10.29 11.18
CA LEU A 88 13.01 11.15 11.50
C LEU A 88 12.18 10.57 12.66
N THR A 89 11.82 9.28 12.58
CA THR A 89 11.06 8.59 13.63
C THR A 89 11.83 8.53 14.94
N HIS A 90 13.14 8.26 14.89
CA HIS A 90 14.01 8.30 16.06
C HIS A 90 14.05 9.70 16.71
N ASN A 91 14.18 10.77 15.92
CA ASN A 91 14.14 12.13 16.44
C ASN A 91 12.79 12.46 17.08
N MET A 92 11.68 12.03 16.47
CA MET A 92 10.34 12.19 17.02
C MET A 92 10.18 11.45 18.35
N MET A 93 10.54 10.17 18.42
CA MET A 93 10.49 9.39 19.66
C MET A 93 11.36 10.00 20.75
N THR A 94 12.53 10.51 20.39
CA THR A 94 13.41 11.22 21.33
C THR A 94 12.71 12.46 21.89
N VAL A 95 12.08 13.28 21.05
CA VAL A 95 11.33 14.47 21.51
C VAL A 95 10.16 14.05 22.41
N MET A 96 9.42 12.99 22.06
CA MET A 96 8.29 12.50 22.86
C MET A 96 8.72 12.01 24.25
N ASN A 97 9.73 11.14 24.32
CA ASN A 97 10.24 10.62 25.59
C ASN A 97 10.70 11.76 26.50
N ARG A 98 11.36 12.77 25.90
CA ARG A 98 11.82 13.96 26.62
C ARG A 98 10.68 14.88 27.05
N MET A 99 9.61 15.00 26.26
CA MET A 99 8.41 15.74 26.67
C MET A 99 7.75 15.09 27.87
N GLU A 100 7.66 13.76 27.90
CA GLU A 100 7.12 13.03 29.05
C GLU A 100 7.97 13.27 30.32
N GLU A 101 9.29 13.30 30.19
CA GLU A 101 10.19 13.69 31.28
C GLU A 101 9.97 15.13 31.75
N ILE A 102 9.82 16.08 30.83
CA ILE A 102 9.52 17.48 31.15
C ILE A 102 8.19 17.58 31.91
N ASP A 103 7.14 16.91 31.44
CA ASP A 103 5.83 16.94 32.08
C ASP A 103 5.90 16.33 33.48
N LYS A 104 6.61 15.21 33.67
CA LYS A 104 6.85 14.62 35.00
C LYS A 104 7.56 15.60 35.93
N ILE A 105 8.65 16.21 35.48
CA ILE A 105 9.42 17.18 36.27
C ILE A 105 8.58 18.42 36.58
N PHE A 106 7.80 18.91 35.61
CA PHE A 106 6.92 20.04 35.81
C PHE A 106 5.87 19.75 36.88
N HIS A 107 5.23 18.58 36.81
CA HIS A 107 4.24 18.17 37.81
C HIS A 107 4.84 17.94 39.21
N THR A 108 6.10 17.49 39.30
CA THR A 108 6.77 17.34 40.61
C THR A 108 7.21 18.67 41.20
N LEU A 109 7.66 19.62 40.38
CA LEU A 109 8.08 20.95 40.83
C LEU A 109 6.89 21.89 41.11
N TYR A 110 5.79 21.72 40.40
CA TYR A 110 4.59 22.54 40.47
C TYR A 110 3.35 21.65 40.67
N PRO A 111 3.19 21.01 41.85
CA PRO A 111 2.03 20.17 42.11
C PRO A 111 0.76 21.04 42.04
N ALA A 112 -0.25 20.58 41.31
CA ALA A 112 -1.52 21.29 41.13
C ALA A 112 -2.19 21.69 42.45
N ALA A 113 -1.97 20.91 43.51
CA ALA A 113 -2.46 21.19 44.87
C ALA A 113 -1.93 22.51 45.48
N ALA A 114 -0.82 23.06 44.97
CA ALA A 114 -0.32 24.37 45.38
C ALA A 114 -1.11 25.54 44.75
N ALA A 115 -1.80 25.32 43.63
CA ALA A 115 -2.61 26.34 42.98
C ALA A 115 -3.98 26.54 43.65
N ASP A 116 -4.52 25.48 44.28
CA ASP A 116 -5.82 25.50 44.97
C ASP A 116 -5.70 25.75 46.48
N ALA A 117 -4.47 25.80 47.02
CA ALA A 117 -4.26 26.20 48.40
C ALA A 117 -4.71 27.67 48.57
N PRO A 118 -5.61 27.99 49.51
CA PRO A 118 -6.06 29.35 49.72
C PRO A 118 -4.85 30.25 49.94
N TYR A 119 -4.65 31.21 49.05
CA TYR A 119 -3.58 32.19 49.16
C TYR A 119 -3.74 32.91 50.50
N THR A 120 -2.88 32.58 51.45
CA THR A 120 -2.77 33.36 52.69
C THR A 120 -1.83 34.51 52.37
N PRO A 121 -2.33 35.76 52.30
CA PRO A 121 -1.46 36.90 52.06
C PRO A 121 -0.42 36.95 53.18
N PRO A 122 0.89 36.98 52.86
CA PRO A 122 1.92 37.10 53.88
C PRO A 122 1.79 38.46 54.58
N PRO A 123 2.23 38.57 55.85
CA PRO A 123 2.11 39.80 56.64
C PRO A 123 2.79 40.98 55.92
N GLU A 124 2.06 42.10 55.82
CA GLU A 124 2.48 43.34 55.16
C GLU A 124 3.81 43.86 55.74
N GLY A 125 4.83 44.06 54.90
CA GLY A 125 6.07 44.73 55.31
C GLY A 125 7.37 44.28 54.64
N THR A 126 7.38 43.23 53.81
CA THR A 126 8.64 42.68 53.26
C THR A 126 8.73 42.80 51.74
N ASN A 127 9.40 43.87 51.26
CA ASN A 127 9.70 44.13 49.84
C ASN A 127 10.41 42.96 49.11
N LEU A 128 10.99 42.01 49.85
CA LEU A 128 11.61 40.79 49.31
C LEU A 128 10.60 39.82 48.67
N HIS A 129 9.34 39.82 49.10
CA HIS A 129 8.32 38.90 48.57
C HIS A 129 7.77 39.31 47.20
N ALA A 130 7.60 40.62 46.96
CA ALA A 130 7.16 41.12 45.66
C ALA A 130 8.16 40.77 44.54
N LYS A 131 9.47 40.83 44.83
CA LYS A 131 10.51 40.41 43.88
C LYS A 131 10.49 38.89 43.63
N ARG A 132 10.10 38.10 44.64
CA ARG A 132 10.04 36.63 44.59
C ARG A 132 8.88 36.12 43.72
N ASN A 133 7.69 36.67 43.89
CA ASN A 133 6.51 36.26 43.12
C ASN A 133 6.77 36.49 41.62
N ASN A 134 7.36 37.64 41.27
CA ASN A 134 7.77 37.94 39.90
C ASN A 134 8.77 36.94 39.30
N THR A 135 9.68 36.35 40.11
CA THR A 135 10.61 35.33 39.60
C THR A 135 9.94 33.99 39.35
N HIS A 136 9.01 33.58 40.21
CA HIS A 136 8.27 32.33 40.05
C HIS A 136 7.34 32.37 38.83
N ASP A 137 6.59 33.47 38.66
CA ASP A 137 5.68 33.64 37.54
C ASP A 137 6.43 33.63 36.19
N ARG A 138 7.60 34.27 36.14
CA ARG A 138 8.48 34.24 34.95
C ARG A 138 9.00 32.84 34.65
N GLU A 139 9.33 32.07 35.68
CA GLU A 139 9.79 30.69 35.53
C GLU A 139 8.66 29.81 34.98
N LEU A 140 7.47 29.91 35.58
CA LEU A 140 6.26 29.20 35.14
C LEU A 140 5.91 29.53 33.68
N GLN A 141 5.95 30.82 33.30
CA GLN A 141 5.76 31.24 31.91
C GLN A 141 6.81 30.62 30.97
N SER A 142 8.07 30.51 31.42
CA SER A 142 9.14 29.92 30.61
C SER A 142 8.98 28.42 30.42
N TRP A 143 8.51 27.70 31.45
CA TRP A 143 8.16 26.28 31.35
C TRP A 143 6.96 26.06 30.41
N ASN A 144 5.91 26.87 30.54
CA ASN A 144 4.75 26.81 29.65
C ASN A 144 5.12 27.10 28.20
N ALA A 145 5.99 28.08 27.94
CA ALA A 145 6.51 28.38 26.62
C ALA A 145 7.37 27.24 26.03
N LEU A 146 8.13 26.54 26.88
CA LEU A 146 8.90 25.36 26.46
C LEU A 146 7.97 24.21 26.07
N ARG A 147 6.97 23.93 26.90
CA ARG A 147 5.97 22.88 26.67
C ARG A 147 5.19 23.13 25.38
N SER A 148 4.72 24.36 25.15
CA SER A 148 3.99 24.71 23.93
C SER A 148 4.86 24.55 22.68
N ARG A 149 6.15 24.92 22.73
CA ARG A 149 7.09 24.68 21.63
C ARG A 149 7.31 23.20 21.36
N ALA A 150 7.43 22.39 22.42
CA ALA A 150 7.61 20.94 22.27
C ALA A 150 6.38 20.29 21.63
N HIS A 151 5.16 20.65 22.07
CA HIS A 151 3.93 20.20 21.43
C HIS A 151 3.81 20.66 19.98
N ALA A 152 4.16 21.92 19.68
CA ALA A 152 4.15 22.42 18.31
C ALA A 152 5.12 21.65 17.40
N LEU A 153 6.31 21.34 17.91
CA LEU A 153 7.30 20.52 17.20
C LEU A 153 6.77 19.10 16.99
N HIS A 154 6.16 18.48 18.00
CA HIS A 154 5.53 17.16 17.88
C HIS A 154 4.41 17.14 16.83
N ALA A 155 3.52 18.14 16.84
CA ALA A 155 2.44 18.26 15.85
C ALA A 155 3.00 18.38 14.41
N ARG A 156 4.10 19.11 14.22
CA ARG A 156 4.80 19.20 12.92
C ARG A 156 5.40 17.85 12.49
N PHE A 157 6.00 17.11 13.41
CA PHE A 157 6.49 15.76 13.13
C PHE A 157 5.34 14.83 12.73
N ALA A 158 4.26 14.81 13.50
CA ALA A 158 3.09 13.98 13.23
C ALA A 158 2.47 14.30 11.85
N ALA A 159 2.32 15.58 11.52
CA ALA A 159 1.83 16.00 10.20
C ALA A 159 2.76 15.53 9.07
N THR A 160 4.08 15.61 9.26
CA THR A 160 5.07 15.14 8.28
C THR A 160 5.05 13.61 8.14
N LEU A 161 4.77 12.89 9.23
CA LEU A 161 4.65 11.44 9.21
C LEU A 161 3.36 11.00 8.50
N ALA A 162 2.25 11.69 8.74
CA ALA A 162 0.97 11.40 8.08
C ALA A 162 1.05 11.61 6.56
N THR A 163 1.73 12.67 6.09
CA THR A 163 1.97 12.87 4.65
C THR A 163 2.86 11.78 4.08
N TYR A 164 3.83 11.28 4.85
CA TYR A 164 4.65 10.12 4.46
C TYR A 164 3.83 8.84 4.35
N GLU A 165 2.98 8.53 5.33
CA GLU A 165 2.12 7.35 5.31
C GLU A 165 1.16 7.38 4.12
N GLN A 166 0.53 8.54 3.86
CA GLN A 166 -0.30 8.75 2.68
C GLN A 166 0.49 8.49 1.39
N ARG A 167 1.75 8.95 1.34
CA ARG A 167 2.61 8.76 0.18
C ARG A 167 3.02 7.30 -0.02
N ALA A 168 3.37 6.60 1.06
CA ALA A 168 3.67 5.17 1.02
C ALA A 168 2.47 4.35 0.54
N ALA A 169 1.25 4.72 0.96
CA ALA A 169 0.03 4.09 0.49
C ALA A 169 -0.21 4.32 -1.02
N ILE A 170 0.05 5.54 -1.53
CA ILE A 170 -0.03 5.83 -2.96
C ILE A 170 0.98 4.99 -3.75
N GLU A 171 2.24 4.92 -3.33
CA GLU A 171 3.27 4.10 -3.99
C GLU A 171 2.85 2.62 -4.08
N GLN A 172 2.30 2.07 -2.99
CA GLN A 172 1.78 0.70 -3.00
C GLN A 172 0.61 0.52 -3.98
N SER A 173 -0.31 1.48 -4.04
CA SER A 173 -1.44 1.41 -4.99
C SER A 173 -0.97 1.47 -6.45
N VAL A 174 0.10 2.21 -6.72
CA VAL A 174 0.68 2.36 -8.07
C VAL A 174 1.37 1.09 -8.50
N LEU A 175 2.18 0.49 -7.63
CA LEU A 175 2.79 -0.82 -7.88
C LEU A 175 1.73 -1.92 -8.07
N ALA A 176 0.62 -1.86 -7.33
CA ALA A 176 -0.51 -2.76 -7.53
C ALA A 176 -1.18 -2.55 -8.90
N ASN A 177 -1.37 -1.29 -9.32
CA ASN A 177 -1.88 -0.95 -10.65
C ASN A 177 -0.95 -1.44 -11.76
N GLU A 178 0.37 -1.24 -11.64
CA GLU A 178 1.34 -1.75 -12.62
C GLU A 178 1.27 -3.27 -12.76
N ARG A 179 1.20 -3.99 -11.63
CA ARG A 179 1.01 -5.44 -11.65
C ARG A 179 -0.28 -5.82 -12.38
N SER A 180 -1.38 -5.11 -12.12
CA SER A 180 -2.67 -5.36 -12.80
C SER A 180 -2.57 -5.15 -14.32
N VAL A 181 -1.82 -4.13 -14.77
CA VAL A 181 -1.59 -3.86 -16.19
C VAL A 181 -0.77 -4.99 -16.83
N LEU A 182 0.26 -5.50 -16.14
CA LEU A 182 1.04 -6.64 -16.61
C LEU A 182 0.19 -7.91 -16.73
N TYR A 183 -0.67 -8.18 -15.74
CA TYR A 183 -1.61 -9.30 -15.79
C TYR A 183 -2.60 -9.17 -16.96
N ASN A 184 -3.15 -7.97 -17.16
CA ASN A 184 -4.03 -7.70 -18.29
C ASN A 184 -3.32 -7.95 -19.62
N LYS A 185 -2.07 -7.49 -19.76
CA LYS A 185 -1.26 -7.75 -20.96
C LYS A 185 -1.02 -9.24 -21.18
N GLN A 186 -0.69 -9.99 -20.13
CA GLN A 186 -0.51 -11.44 -20.22
C GLN A 186 -1.79 -12.17 -20.61
N SER A 187 -2.94 -11.74 -20.08
CA SER A 187 -4.25 -12.29 -20.45
C SER A 187 -4.60 -12.02 -21.92
N MET A 188 -4.23 -10.84 -22.44
CA MET A 188 -4.44 -10.48 -23.84
C MET A 188 -3.64 -11.39 -24.77
N LEU A 189 -2.37 -11.68 -24.44
CA LEU A 189 -1.52 -12.59 -25.19
C LEU A 189 -2.05 -14.03 -25.16
N ALA A 190 -2.55 -14.50 -24.00
CA ALA A 190 -3.16 -15.82 -23.89
C ALA A 190 -4.43 -15.92 -24.75
N ASN A 191 -5.25 -14.87 -24.78
CA ASN A 191 -6.43 -14.82 -25.64
C ASN A 191 -6.03 -14.83 -27.13
N GLU A 192 -5.00 -14.11 -27.54
CA GLU A 192 -4.49 -14.11 -28.91
C GLU A 192 -4.02 -15.51 -29.34
N GLN A 193 -3.27 -16.21 -28.49
CA GLN A 193 -2.86 -17.59 -28.74
C GLN A 193 -4.06 -18.54 -28.88
N SER A 194 -5.10 -18.35 -28.06
CA SER A 194 -6.31 -19.15 -28.15
C SER A 194 -7.04 -18.95 -29.48
N VAL A 195 -7.05 -17.72 -30.02
CA VAL A 195 -7.63 -17.40 -31.32
C VAL A 195 -6.83 -18.08 -32.44
N LEU A 196 -5.50 -17.99 -32.41
CA LEU A 196 -4.65 -18.66 -33.40
C LEU A 196 -4.81 -20.18 -33.38
N ALA A 197 -4.87 -20.79 -32.19
CA ALA A 197 -5.12 -22.23 -32.04
C ALA A 197 -6.49 -22.62 -32.61
N TYR A 198 -7.52 -21.77 -32.43
CA TYR A 198 -8.84 -22.00 -32.99
C TYR A 198 -8.85 -21.93 -34.52
N GLU A 199 -8.13 -20.98 -35.12
CA GLU A 199 -7.97 -20.88 -36.57
C GLU A 199 -7.25 -22.09 -37.16
N GLN A 200 -6.20 -22.58 -36.51
CA GLN A 200 -5.49 -23.80 -36.89
C GLN A 200 -6.39 -25.03 -36.79
N ALA A 201 -7.15 -25.19 -35.70
CA ALA A 201 -8.10 -26.29 -35.57
C ALA A 201 -9.16 -26.24 -36.68
N ARG A 202 -9.60 -25.06 -37.08
CA ARG A 202 -10.56 -24.87 -38.18
C ARG A 202 -9.96 -25.22 -39.55
N SER A 203 -8.71 -24.87 -39.82
CA SER A 203 -8.03 -25.22 -41.07
C SER A 203 -7.78 -26.72 -41.18
N VAL A 204 -7.34 -27.36 -40.10
CA VAL A 204 -7.20 -28.82 -40.01
C VAL A 204 -8.55 -29.49 -40.20
N GLY A 205 -9.62 -28.99 -39.57
CA GLY A 205 -10.97 -29.52 -39.75
C GLY A 205 -11.44 -29.47 -41.21
N ARG A 206 -11.10 -28.43 -41.97
CA ARG A 206 -11.40 -28.32 -43.41
C ARG A 206 -10.59 -29.31 -44.24
N LEU A 207 -9.30 -29.47 -43.96
CA LEU A 207 -8.45 -30.44 -44.65
C LEU A 207 -8.90 -31.88 -44.39
N SER A 208 -9.19 -32.23 -43.13
CA SER A 208 -9.75 -33.54 -42.79
C SER A 208 -11.09 -33.77 -43.48
N ALA A 209 -11.95 -32.74 -43.57
CA ALA A 209 -13.19 -32.83 -44.32
C ALA A 209 -12.95 -33.14 -45.81
N LEU A 210 -11.97 -32.51 -46.47
CA LEU A 210 -11.61 -32.84 -47.85
C LEU A 210 -11.03 -34.25 -47.98
N ALA A 211 -10.13 -34.66 -47.09
CA ALA A 211 -9.56 -35.99 -47.08
C ALA A 211 -10.65 -37.08 -46.94
N THR A 212 -11.64 -36.87 -46.06
CA THR A 212 -12.75 -37.81 -45.89
C THR A 212 -13.60 -37.97 -47.14
N VAL A 213 -13.66 -36.96 -48.01
CA VAL A 213 -14.36 -37.04 -49.30
C VAL A 213 -13.46 -37.66 -50.38
N LEU A 214 -12.19 -37.26 -50.45
CA LEU A 214 -11.27 -37.70 -51.51
C LEU A 214 -10.79 -39.14 -51.37
N VAL A 215 -10.61 -39.65 -50.14
CA VAL A 215 -10.11 -41.02 -49.91
C VAL A 215 -11.05 -42.06 -50.56
N PRO A 216 -12.38 -42.05 -50.34
CA PRO A 216 -13.31 -42.92 -51.07
C PRO A 216 -13.22 -42.80 -52.59
N PHE A 217 -13.12 -41.58 -53.11
CA PHE A 217 -13.01 -41.35 -54.56
C PHE A 217 -11.71 -41.92 -55.15
N SER A 218 -10.59 -41.79 -54.44
CA SER A 218 -9.31 -42.37 -54.86
C SER A 218 -9.34 -43.91 -54.90
N VAL A 219 -10.05 -44.56 -53.97
CA VAL A 219 -10.24 -46.02 -53.97
C VAL A 219 -11.05 -46.45 -55.20
N VAL A 220 -12.14 -45.74 -55.50
CA VAL A 220 -12.95 -45.99 -56.69
C VAL A 220 -12.12 -45.79 -57.97
N ALA A 221 -11.34 -44.71 -58.06
CA ALA A 221 -10.45 -44.45 -59.19
C ALA A 221 -9.36 -45.53 -59.34
N GLY A 222 -8.81 -46.04 -58.24
CA GLY A 222 -7.85 -47.15 -58.25
C GLY A 222 -8.46 -48.45 -58.80
N ILE A 223 -9.70 -48.75 -58.43
CA ILE A 223 -10.45 -49.89 -59.00
C ILE A 223 -10.64 -49.71 -60.51
N PHE A 224 -10.97 -48.50 -60.97
CA PHE A 224 -11.09 -48.19 -62.40
C PHE A 224 -9.77 -48.27 -63.18
N SER A 225 -8.63 -48.08 -62.52
CA SER A 225 -7.31 -48.19 -63.16
C SER A 225 -6.92 -49.64 -63.48
N MET A 226 -7.66 -50.65 -63.01
CA MET A 226 -7.47 -52.05 -63.39
C MET A 226 -8.20 -52.34 -64.71
N SER A 227 -7.43 -52.37 -65.80
CA SER A 227 -7.93 -52.75 -67.13
C SER A 227 -8.18 -54.26 -67.24
N GLY A 228 -9.26 -54.66 -67.92
CA GLY A 228 -9.68 -56.05 -68.09
C GLY A 228 -11.18 -56.17 -68.35
N ARG A 229 -11.79 -57.29 -67.94
CA ARG A 229 -13.24 -57.60 -68.08
C ARG A 229 -14.21 -56.60 -67.43
N PHE A 230 -13.70 -55.57 -66.78
CA PHE A 230 -14.47 -54.50 -66.15
C PHE A 230 -14.43 -53.18 -66.94
N ALA A 231 -13.77 -53.17 -68.11
CA ALA A 231 -13.75 -52.02 -68.99
C ALA A 231 -15.15 -51.69 -69.52
N ALA A 232 -15.37 -50.42 -69.88
CA ALA A 232 -16.64 -49.97 -70.45
C ALA A 232 -16.96 -50.75 -71.73
N GLY A 233 -18.05 -51.54 -71.71
CA GLY A 233 -18.49 -52.38 -72.83
C GLY A 233 -18.31 -53.90 -72.61
N GLU A 234 -17.67 -54.33 -71.53
CA GLU A 234 -17.52 -55.75 -71.17
C GLU A 234 -18.70 -56.26 -70.30
N ASP A 235 -18.91 -57.59 -70.31
CA ASP A 235 -20.07 -58.26 -69.69
C ASP A 235 -20.22 -58.02 -68.18
N LEU A 236 -19.13 -57.66 -67.47
CA LEU A 236 -19.14 -57.43 -66.02
C LEU A 236 -19.26 -55.95 -65.62
N PHE A 237 -19.48 -55.05 -66.57
CA PHE A 237 -19.59 -53.61 -66.31
C PHE A 237 -20.76 -53.22 -65.37
N TRP A 238 -21.83 -54.01 -65.30
CA TRP A 238 -22.96 -53.69 -64.41
C TRP A 238 -22.68 -53.99 -62.94
N VAL A 239 -21.95 -55.07 -62.64
CA VAL A 239 -21.53 -55.41 -61.26
C VAL A 239 -20.71 -54.29 -60.65
N PHE A 240 -19.92 -53.60 -61.49
CA PHE A 240 -19.17 -52.42 -61.11
C PHE A 240 -20.08 -51.30 -60.55
N TRP A 241 -21.17 -50.94 -61.25
CA TRP A 241 -22.04 -49.84 -60.82
C TRP A 241 -22.74 -50.14 -59.49
N ILE A 242 -23.16 -51.39 -59.29
CA ILE A 242 -23.80 -51.80 -58.03
C ILE A 242 -22.81 -51.64 -56.87
N LEU A 243 -21.56 -52.06 -57.04
CA LEU A 243 -20.52 -51.93 -56.02
C LEU A 243 -20.11 -50.47 -55.80
N ALA A 244 -19.87 -49.72 -56.86
CA ALA A 244 -19.46 -48.32 -56.78
C ALA A 244 -20.53 -47.45 -56.12
N VAL A 245 -21.80 -47.56 -56.54
CA VAL A 245 -22.90 -46.78 -55.95
C VAL A 245 -23.18 -47.18 -54.51
N SER A 246 -23.11 -48.48 -54.18
CA SER A 246 -23.33 -48.94 -52.81
C SER A 246 -22.22 -48.48 -51.86
N ILE A 247 -20.95 -48.57 -52.28
CA ILE A 247 -19.81 -48.13 -51.47
C ILE A 247 -19.80 -46.60 -51.35
N SER A 248 -19.92 -45.86 -52.45
CA SER A 248 -19.94 -44.39 -52.42
C SER A 248 -21.16 -43.84 -51.68
N GLY A 249 -22.35 -44.41 -51.91
CA GLY A 249 -23.58 -44.04 -51.22
C GLY A 249 -23.52 -44.35 -49.73
N GLY A 250 -22.99 -45.53 -49.36
CA GLY A 250 -22.79 -45.91 -47.96
C GLY A 250 -21.80 -44.98 -47.23
N LEU A 251 -20.69 -44.62 -47.86
CA LEU A 251 -19.68 -43.72 -47.27
C LEU A 251 -20.19 -42.28 -47.13
N VAL A 252 -20.84 -41.74 -48.16
CA VAL A 252 -21.44 -40.40 -48.09
C VAL A 252 -22.58 -40.38 -47.08
N GLY A 253 -23.44 -41.40 -47.11
CA GLY A 253 -24.54 -41.56 -46.16
C GLY A 253 -24.05 -41.67 -44.71
N TRP A 254 -23.00 -42.46 -44.47
CA TRP A 254 -22.38 -42.59 -43.15
C TRP A 254 -21.75 -41.27 -42.66
N LEU A 255 -20.96 -40.59 -43.50
CA LEU A 255 -20.36 -39.30 -43.16
C LEU A 255 -21.41 -38.21 -42.89
N PHE A 256 -22.50 -38.21 -43.67
CA PHE A 256 -23.60 -37.29 -43.47
C PHE A 256 -24.37 -37.61 -42.18
N PHE A 257 -24.64 -38.89 -41.93
CA PHE A 257 -25.30 -39.36 -40.72
C PHE A 257 -24.49 -39.01 -39.47
N GLU A 258 -23.17 -39.26 -39.45
CA GLU A 258 -22.32 -38.85 -38.33
C GLU A 258 -22.33 -37.33 -38.09
N ARG A 259 -22.26 -36.52 -39.15
CA ARG A 259 -22.30 -35.05 -39.01
C ARG A 259 -23.65 -34.57 -38.50
N VAL A 260 -24.74 -35.10 -39.03
CA VAL A 260 -26.10 -34.73 -38.64
C VAL A 260 -26.40 -35.17 -37.21
N VAL A 261 -26.03 -36.40 -36.83
CA VAL A 261 -26.21 -36.92 -35.47
C VAL A 261 -25.37 -36.13 -34.47
N ARG A 262 -24.12 -35.77 -34.78
CA ARG A 262 -23.31 -34.91 -33.91
C ARG A 262 -23.85 -33.48 -33.82
N ALA A 263 -24.34 -32.91 -34.92
CA ALA A 263 -24.94 -31.58 -34.91
C ALA A 263 -26.23 -31.54 -34.07
N LEU A 264 -27.13 -32.50 -34.27
CA LEU A 264 -28.36 -32.64 -33.49
C LEU A 264 -28.08 -32.97 -32.02
N GLY A 265 -27.11 -33.84 -31.74
CA GLY A 265 -26.69 -34.17 -30.37
C GLY A 265 -26.20 -32.93 -29.61
N SER A 266 -25.43 -32.06 -30.28
CA SER A 266 -24.93 -30.82 -29.67
C SER A 266 -26.04 -29.80 -29.35
N GLU A 267 -27.11 -29.76 -30.13
CA GLU A 267 -28.29 -28.95 -29.80
C GLU A 267 -29.06 -29.54 -28.63
N ILE A 268 -29.26 -30.86 -28.61
CA ILE A 268 -29.98 -31.54 -27.53
C ILE A 268 -29.27 -31.34 -26.18
N ASP A 269 -27.94 -31.39 -26.13
CA ASP A 269 -27.16 -31.09 -24.91
C ASP A 269 -27.27 -29.61 -24.50
N ARG A 270 -27.31 -28.69 -25.47
CA ARG A 270 -27.48 -27.25 -25.21
C ARG A 270 -28.86 -26.94 -24.62
N TRP A 271 -29.90 -27.62 -25.10
CA TRP A 271 -31.24 -27.56 -24.53
C TRP A 271 -31.30 -28.26 -23.17
N GLY A 272 -30.65 -29.41 -23.01
CA GLY A 272 -30.54 -30.13 -21.73
C GLY A 272 -29.92 -29.28 -20.61
N LEU A 273 -28.89 -28.49 -20.92
CA LEU A 273 -28.27 -27.54 -20.00
C LEU A 273 -29.19 -26.34 -19.65
N LEU A 274 -30.01 -25.87 -20.60
CA LEU A 274 -31.00 -24.81 -20.37
C LEU A 274 -32.17 -25.28 -19.48
N TRP A 275 -32.59 -26.54 -19.59
CA TRP A 275 -33.65 -27.12 -18.75
C TRP A 275 -33.15 -27.70 -17.42
N GLY A 276 -31.86 -28.10 -17.34
CA GLY A 276 -31.26 -28.72 -16.16
C GLY A 276 -30.84 -27.75 -15.04
N ARG A 277 -30.68 -26.45 -15.30
CA ARG A 277 -30.16 -25.48 -14.30
C ARG A 277 -31.22 -24.81 -13.41
N ARG A 278 -32.50 -25.22 -13.49
CA ARG A 278 -33.60 -24.55 -12.76
C ARG A 278 -34.10 -25.25 -11.49
N LYS A 279 -33.50 -26.36 -11.05
CA LYS A 279 -33.88 -27.05 -9.80
C LYS A 279 -32.66 -27.41 -8.95
N GLY A 280 -32.13 -26.45 -8.18
CA GLY A 280 -31.10 -26.75 -7.20
C GLY A 280 -30.42 -25.52 -6.59
N GLY A 281 -31.20 -24.70 -5.88
CA GLY A 281 -30.65 -23.48 -5.27
C GLY A 281 -31.52 -22.82 -4.21
N LYS A 282 -32.37 -23.58 -3.50
CA LYS A 282 -32.89 -23.14 -2.18
C LYS A 282 -31.82 -23.44 -1.12
N GLY A 283 -30.68 -22.76 -1.24
CA GLY A 283 -29.65 -22.70 -0.21
C GLY A 283 -30.02 -21.59 0.77
N LYS A 284 -30.48 -22.00 1.95
CA LYS A 284 -30.72 -21.19 3.15
C LYS A 284 -29.73 -20.02 3.28
N THR A 285 -30.24 -18.80 3.18
CA THR A 285 -29.68 -17.62 3.86
C THR A 285 -29.83 -17.84 5.37
N LYS A 286 -28.84 -18.46 5.99
CA LYS A 286 -28.66 -18.42 7.45
C LYS A 286 -27.67 -17.31 7.77
N GLY A 287 -28.11 -16.38 8.62
CA GLY A 287 -27.33 -15.63 9.61
C GLY A 287 -26.20 -14.75 9.04
N GLN A 288 -26.38 -13.43 9.02
CA GLN A 288 -26.00 -12.57 10.14
C GLN A 288 -24.52 -12.71 10.53
N GLY A 289 -23.73 -11.74 10.08
CA GLY A 289 -22.35 -11.52 10.48
C GLY A 289 -21.70 -10.35 9.75
N ALA A 290 -22.48 -9.33 9.36
CA ALA A 290 -21.93 -8.06 8.91
C ALA A 290 -21.53 -7.27 10.16
N VAL A 291 -20.30 -7.48 10.61
CA VAL A 291 -19.61 -6.56 11.51
C VAL A 291 -19.26 -5.33 10.68
N LEU A 292 -20.07 -4.29 10.81
CA LEU A 292 -19.69 -2.94 10.42
C LEU A 292 -18.55 -2.49 11.35
N PRO A 293 -17.43 -1.94 10.87
CA PRO A 293 -16.55 -1.16 11.72
C PRO A 293 -17.31 0.09 12.14
N VAL A 294 -17.61 0.14 13.43
CA VAL A 294 -18.08 1.33 14.15
C VAL A 294 -17.09 2.45 13.87
N HIS A 295 -17.58 3.51 13.22
CA HIS A 295 -16.92 4.80 13.20
C HIS A 295 -17.04 5.37 14.62
N GLU A 296 -16.01 5.12 15.43
CA GLU A 296 -15.80 5.80 16.70
C GLU A 296 -15.40 7.24 16.37
N LYS A 297 -16.39 8.12 16.44
CA LYS A 297 -16.16 9.54 16.66
C LYS A 297 -16.08 9.71 18.15
N ASP A 298 -14.90 10.05 18.67
CA ASP A 298 -14.76 10.78 19.90
C ASP A 298 -13.65 11.83 19.74
N THR A 299 -14.09 13.07 20.00
CA THR A 299 -13.37 14.22 20.59
C THR A 299 -11.90 14.45 20.28
#